data_AF-A0A4U0GXG6-F1
#
_entry.id   AF-A0A4U0GXG6-F1
#
_cell.length_a   1.000
_cell.length_b   1.000
_cell.length_c   1.000
_cell.angle_alpha   90.00
_cell.angle_beta   90.00
_cell.angle_gamma   90.00
#
_symmetry.space_group_name_H-M   'P 1'
#
loop_
_entity.id
_entity.type
_entity.pdbx_description
1 polymer ?
#
loop_
_entity_poly.entity_id
_entity_poly.type
_entity_poly.pdbx_seq_one_letter_code
_entity_poly.pdbx_strand_id
1 'polypeptide(L)'
;MKIKHINIEARQFKANGKTYFIEADDISIARWSKYEELSLELQYGTSSFSEMHQNWALVTKLANELQFADIAVLAHNMQTSVLNAIDRTPVQLKLCALFINEENEDRSEITDEGISRKIDGWRKEGLAIGDFFQLALVFSRLIGESSSTLTPEYLEKISSQIKILQETPIPRSEE
;
A
#
# COMPACT_ATOMS: atom_id res chain seq x y z
N MET A 1 13.97 19.36 -21.30
CA MET A 1 12.79 19.63 -20.44
C MET A 1 13.29 19.73 -19.01
N LYS A 2 12.91 20.76 -18.24
CA LYS A 2 13.37 20.92 -16.85
C LYS A 2 12.45 20.11 -15.94
N ILE A 3 13.03 19.26 -15.09
CA ILE A 3 12.29 18.46 -14.10
C ILE A 3 11.61 19.42 -13.10
N LYS A 4 10.33 19.16 -12.79
CA LYS A 4 9.53 19.97 -11.86
C LYS A 4 9.47 19.31 -10.48
N HIS A 5 9.60 20.11 -9.44
CA HIS A 5 9.53 19.63 -8.05
C HIS A 5 8.19 19.98 -7.41
N ILE A 6 7.72 19.09 -6.53
CA ILE A 6 6.52 19.27 -5.70
C ILE A 6 6.92 20.01 -4.43
N ASN A 7 6.20 21.08 -4.10
CA ASN A 7 6.26 21.65 -2.75
C ASN A 7 5.38 20.80 -1.82
N ILE A 8 6.00 19.84 -1.12
CA ILE A 8 5.30 18.90 -0.24
C ILE A 8 4.59 19.63 0.92
N GLU A 9 5.19 20.71 1.44
CA GLU A 9 4.64 21.50 2.56
C GLU A 9 3.32 22.19 2.19
N ALA A 10 3.15 22.56 0.93
CA ALA A 10 1.91 23.16 0.44
C ALA A 10 0.72 22.18 0.48
N ARG A 11 0.98 20.87 0.64
CA ARG A 11 0.00 19.77 0.59
C ARG A 11 -0.89 19.76 -0.64
N GLN A 12 -0.48 20.46 -1.71
CA GLN A 12 -1.16 20.48 -2.98
C GLN A 12 -0.19 20.82 -4.11
N PHE A 13 -0.48 20.34 -5.31
CA PHE A 13 0.27 20.68 -6.52
C PHE A 13 -0.60 20.55 -7.77
N LYS A 14 -0.12 21.07 -8.90
CA LYS A 14 -0.79 20.92 -10.20
C LYS A 14 0.04 20.04 -11.12
N ALA A 15 -0.61 19.13 -11.83
CA ALA A 15 0.01 18.32 -12.86
C ALA A 15 -0.98 17.94 -13.95
N ASN A 16 -0.55 18.04 -15.21
CA ASN A 16 -1.36 17.71 -16.38
C ASN A 16 -2.76 18.36 -16.36
N GLY A 17 -2.82 19.64 -15.97
CA GLY A 17 -4.06 20.43 -15.88
C GLY A 17 -4.96 20.13 -14.68
N LYS A 18 -4.55 19.21 -13.78
CA LYS A 18 -5.33 18.83 -12.59
C LYS A 18 -4.69 19.35 -11.31
N THR A 19 -5.53 19.66 -10.32
CA THR A 19 -5.08 19.95 -8.95
C THR A 19 -5.10 18.67 -8.14
N TYR A 20 -4.01 18.40 -7.44
CA TYR A 20 -3.83 17.28 -6.53
C TYR A 20 -3.63 17.76 -5.11
N PHE A 21 -4.20 17.04 -4.15
CA PHE A 21 -4.10 17.26 -2.72
C PHE A 21 -3.35 16.10 -2.06
N ILE A 22 -2.45 16.41 -1.14
CA ILE A 22 -1.68 15.43 -0.36
C ILE A 22 -2.39 15.22 0.98
N GLU A 23 -3.11 14.11 1.08
CA GLU A 23 -4.02 13.75 2.17
C GLU A 23 -3.42 12.54 2.93
N ALA A 24 -2.44 12.81 3.80
CA ALA A 24 -1.68 11.77 4.53
C ALA A 24 -2.43 11.16 5.73
N ASP A 25 -3.41 11.89 6.26
CA ASP A 25 -3.93 11.69 7.61
C ASP A 25 -5.18 10.79 7.63
N ASP A 26 -5.90 10.68 6.50
CA ASP A 26 -7.15 9.94 6.38
C ASP A 26 -7.24 9.24 5.02
N ILE A 27 -7.35 7.90 5.02
CA ILE A 27 -7.69 7.12 3.83
C ILE A 27 -8.88 6.20 4.10
N SER A 28 -9.64 5.87 3.06
CA SER A 28 -10.74 4.92 3.18
C SER A 28 -10.24 3.51 3.48
N ILE A 29 -11.14 2.66 4.00
CA ILE A 29 -10.88 1.23 4.20
C ILE A 29 -10.45 0.56 2.88
N ALA A 30 -11.08 0.90 1.76
CA ALA A 30 -10.71 0.35 0.45
C ALA A 30 -9.27 0.70 0.06
N ARG A 31 -8.85 1.96 0.30
CA ARG A 31 -7.48 2.42 0.07
C ARG A 31 -6.50 1.78 1.04
N TRP A 32 -6.91 1.54 2.28
CA TRP A 32 -6.11 0.80 3.26
C TRP A 32 -5.82 -0.63 2.81
N SER A 33 -6.85 -1.36 2.37
CA SER A 33 -6.65 -2.72 1.86
C SER A 33 -5.69 -2.75 0.66
N LYS A 34 -5.78 -1.76 -0.23
CA LYS A 34 -4.83 -1.62 -1.34
C LYS A 34 -3.43 -1.23 -0.87
N TYR A 35 -3.32 -0.39 0.16
CA TYR A 35 -2.05 -0.05 0.79
C TYR A 35 -1.36 -1.30 1.33
N GLU A 36 -2.07 -2.18 2.04
CA GLU A 36 -1.49 -3.42 2.58
C GLU A 36 -0.89 -4.29 1.47
N GLU A 37 -1.60 -4.46 0.36
CA GLU A 37 -1.11 -5.15 -0.85
C GLU A 37 0.18 -4.50 -1.38
N LEU A 38 0.18 -3.19 -1.61
CA LEU A 38 1.32 -2.45 -2.16
C LEU A 38 2.50 -2.37 -1.19
N SER A 39 2.24 -2.38 0.12
CA SER A 39 3.28 -2.37 1.15
C SER A 39 4.08 -3.67 1.16
N LEU A 40 3.44 -4.80 0.86
CA LEU A 40 4.11 -6.08 0.66
C LEU A 40 4.93 -6.06 -0.63
N GLU A 41 4.40 -5.49 -1.72
CA GLU A 41 5.16 -5.29 -2.96
C GLU A 41 6.40 -4.42 -2.73
N LEU A 42 6.29 -3.36 -1.93
CA LEU A 42 7.42 -2.50 -1.56
C LEU A 42 8.48 -3.23 -0.71
N GLN A 43 8.06 -4.04 0.27
CA GLN A 43 8.97 -4.73 1.18
C GLN A 43 9.72 -5.90 0.51
N TYR A 44 9.03 -6.66 -0.33
CA TYR A 44 9.56 -7.89 -0.92
C TYR A 44 9.97 -7.74 -2.39
N GLY A 45 9.73 -6.58 -3.00
CA GLY A 45 10.08 -6.31 -4.40
C GLY A 45 9.31 -7.18 -5.40
N THR A 46 8.16 -7.75 -5.02
CA THR A 46 7.35 -8.64 -5.86
C THR A 46 5.91 -8.18 -5.93
N SER A 47 5.33 -8.17 -7.14
CA SER A 47 3.98 -7.68 -7.40
C SER A 47 2.86 -8.68 -7.10
N SER A 48 3.20 -9.91 -6.71
CA SER A 48 2.21 -10.94 -6.39
C SER A 48 2.62 -11.69 -5.13
N PHE A 49 2.11 -11.24 -3.98
CA PHE A 49 2.22 -12.00 -2.74
C PHE A 49 1.60 -13.40 -2.87
N SER A 50 0.52 -13.52 -3.64
CA SER A 50 -0.11 -14.82 -3.93
C SER A 50 0.85 -15.77 -4.65
N GLU A 51 1.61 -15.28 -5.62
CA GLU A 51 2.61 -16.06 -6.35
C GLU A 51 3.77 -16.44 -5.43
N MET A 52 4.22 -15.52 -4.56
CA MET A 52 5.24 -15.82 -3.56
C MET A 52 4.79 -16.92 -2.60
N HIS A 53 3.56 -16.82 -2.06
CA HIS A 53 2.98 -17.83 -1.19
C HIS A 53 2.82 -19.18 -1.91
N GLN A 54 2.30 -19.18 -3.15
CA GLN A 54 2.14 -20.40 -3.95
C GLN A 54 3.48 -21.08 -4.23
N ASN A 55 4.52 -20.31 -4.55
CA ASN A 55 5.85 -20.84 -4.76
C ASN A 55 6.42 -21.46 -3.48
N TRP A 56 6.24 -20.82 -2.32
CA TRP A 56 6.66 -21.41 -1.04
C TRP A 56 5.87 -22.66 -0.67
N ALA A 57 4.56 -22.67 -0.87
CA ALA A 57 3.74 -23.85 -0.66
C ALA A 57 4.17 -25.01 -1.58
N LEU A 58 4.52 -24.70 -2.83
CA LEU A 58 5.04 -25.67 -3.79
C LEU A 58 6.42 -26.19 -3.36
N VAL A 59 7.31 -25.34 -2.84
CA VAL A 59 8.59 -25.78 -2.25
C VAL A 59 8.34 -26.79 -1.13
N THR A 60 7.42 -26.50 -0.20
CA THR A 60 7.08 -27.43 0.90
C THR A 60 6.56 -28.76 0.37
N LYS A 61 5.67 -28.74 -0.64
CA LYS A 61 5.16 -29.95 -1.28
C LYS A 61 6.29 -30.78 -1.91
N LEU A 62 7.11 -30.15 -2.76
CA LEU A 62 8.21 -30.83 -3.45
C LEU A 62 9.26 -31.36 -2.47
N ALA A 63 9.50 -30.67 -1.36
CA ALA A 63 10.40 -31.14 -0.30
C ALA A 63 9.87 -32.41 0.37
N ASN A 64 8.56 -32.46 0.66
CA ASN A 64 7.92 -33.66 1.20
C ASN A 64 7.94 -34.83 0.20
N GLU A 65 7.89 -34.53 -1.10
CA GLU A 65 7.98 -35.51 -2.20
C GLU A 65 9.44 -35.88 -2.57
N LEU A 66 10.43 -35.31 -1.88
CA LEU A 66 11.87 -35.50 -2.12
C LEU A 66 12.33 -35.09 -3.54
N GLN A 67 11.61 -34.17 -4.18
CA GLN A 67 11.86 -33.67 -5.53
C GLN A 67 12.85 -32.49 -5.54
N PHE A 68 14.07 -32.72 -5.05
CA PHE A 68 15.06 -31.64 -4.84
C PHE A 68 15.52 -30.92 -6.11
N ALA A 69 15.54 -31.61 -7.26
CA ALA A 69 15.87 -30.99 -8.54
C ALA A 69 14.83 -29.93 -8.95
N ASP A 70 13.55 -30.23 -8.74
CA ASP A 70 12.45 -29.32 -9.05
C ASP A 70 12.43 -28.10 -8.12
N ILE A 71 12.80 -28.30 -6.84
CA ILE A 71 13.01 -27.20 -5.88
C ILE A 71 14.13 -26.27 -6.36
N ALA A 72 15.25 -26.81 -6.85
CA ALA A 72 16.37 -26.01 -7.33
C ALA A 72 15.99 -25.16 -8.56
N VAL A 73 15.21 -25.73 -9.49
CA VAL A 73 14.67 -24.99 -10.65
C VAL A 73 13.69 -23.90 -10.20
N LEU A 74 12.77 -24.22 -9.30
CA LEU A 74 11.80 -23.25 -8.78
C LEU A 74 12.50 -22.09 -8.05
N ALA A 75 13.49 -22.38 -7.20
CA ALA A 75 14.26 -21.37 -6.51
C ALA A 75 15.05 -20.47 -7.48
N HIS A 76 15.67 -21.05 -8.52
CA HIS A 76 16.34 -20.29 -9.56
C HIS A 76 15.38 -19.36 -10.30
N ASN A 77 14.19 -19.86 -10.66
CA ASN A 77 13.16 -19.07 -11.32
C ASN A 77 12.70 -17.91 -10.43
N MET A 78 12.42 -18.16 -9.15
CA MET A 78 12.07 -17.12 -8.18
C MET A 78 13.15 -16.02 -8.08
N GLN A 79 14.43 -16.39 -8.07
CA GLN A 79 15.54 -15.44 -8.06
C GLN A 79 15.59 -14.60 -9.34
N THR A 80 15.40 -15.21 -10.52
CA THR A 80 15.40 -14.48 -11.79
C THR A 80 14.17 -13.59 -11.98
N SER A 81 13.00 -13.99 -11.46
CA SER A 81 11.77 -13.19 -11.52
C SER A 81 11.90 -11.85 -10.78
N VAL A 82 12.64 -11.82 -9.67
CA VAL A 82 12.95 -10.57 -8.95
C VAL A 82 13.83 -9.64 -9.79
N LEU A 83 14.78 -10.19 -10.55
CA LEU A 83 15.67 -9.42 -11.42
C LEU A 83 14.96 -8.89 -12.68
N ASN A 84 13.89 -9.54 -13.13
CA ASN A 84 13.12 -9.15 -14.32
C ASN A 84 12.06 -8.06 -14.06
N ALA A 85 12.02 -7.45 -12.87
CA ALA A 85 11.06 -6.39 -12.51
C ALA A 85 11.32 -5.01 -13.17
N ILE A 86 12.25 -4.92 -14.12
CA ILE A 86 12.87 -3.67 -14.61
C ILE A 86 11.88 -2.74 -15.36
N ASP A 87 10.74 -3.22 -15.85
CA ASP A 87 9.75 -2.41 -16.59
C ASP A 87 8.49 -2.04 -15.80
N ARG A 88 8.45 -2.29 -14.48
CA ARG A 88 7.23 -2.04 -13.68
C ARG A 88 7.15 -0.59 -13.21
N THR A 89 5.93 -0.04 -13.20
CA THR A 89 5.65 1.23 -12.51
C THR A 89 6.13 1.12 -11.06
N PRO A 90 7.03 2.00 -10.60
CA PRO A 90 7.54 1.97 -9.23
C PRO A 90 6.41 1.94 -8.21
N VAL A 91 6.43 0.95 -7.31
CA VAL A 91 5.41 0.76 -6.27
C VAL A 91 5.25 2.00 -5.38
N GLN A 92 6.30 2.79 -5.21
CA GLN A 92 6.28 4.06 -4.47
C GLN A 92 5.31 5.07 -5.10
N LEU A 93 5.18 5.08 -6.43
CA LEU A 93 4.22 5.93 -7.12
C LEU A 93 2.78 5.42 -6.91
N LYS A 94 2.59 4.09 -6.90
CA LYS A 94 1.28 3.49 -6.59
C LYS A 94 0.86 3.81 -5.16
N LEU A 95 1.78 3.72 -4.20
CA LEU A 95 1.53 4.12 -2.81
C LEU A 95 1.15 5.60 -2.72
N CYS A 96 1.91 6.49 -3.36
CA CYS A 96 1.57 7.91 -3.41
C CYS A 96 0.16 8.16 -3.97
N ALA A 97 -0.27 7.40 -4.97
CA ALA A 97 -1.60 7.54 -5.57
C ALA A 97 -2.77 7.25 -4.60
N LEU A 98 -2.52 6.54 -3.50
CA LEU A 98 -3.51 6.28 -2.46
C LEU A 98 -3.77 7.52 -1.57
N PHE A 99 -2.76 8.38 -1.41
CA PHE A 99 -2.80 9.55 -0.52
C PHE A 99 -2.84 10.88 -1.30
N ILE A 100 -2.60 10.86 -2.61
CA ILE A 100 -2.60 12.06 -3.45
C ILE A 100 -3.86 12.06 -4.31
N ASN A 101 -4.82 12.92 -4.02
CA ASN A 101 -6.15 12.92 -4.63
C ASN A 101 -6.38 14.08 -5.58
N GLU A 102 -7.04 13.80 -6.71
CA GLU A 102 -7.56 14.86 -7.56
C GLU A 102 -8.70 15.59 -6.83
N GLU A 103 -8.89 16.89 -7.12
CA GLU A 103 -9.91 17.74 -6.48
C GLU A 103 -11.29 17.07 -6.38
N ASN A 104 -11.74 16.46 -7.48
CA ASN A 104 -13.07 15.85 -7.61
C ASN A 104 -13.04 14.31 -7.50
N GLU A 105 -12.00 13.74 -6.92
CA GLU A 105 -11.89 12.29 -6.76
C GLU A 105 -12.73 11.78 -5.58
N ASP A 106 -13.39 10.64 -5.80
CA ASP A 106 -14.02 9.90 -4.72
C ASP A 106 -12.93 9.28 -3.81
N ARG A 107 -12.88 9.72 -2.56
CA ARG A 107 -11.92 9.20 -1.57
C ARG A 107 -12.33 7.85 -1.00
N SER A 108 -13.58 7.42 -1.17
CA SER A 108 -14.06 6.15 -0.64
C SER A 108 -13.50 4.94 -1.38
N GLU A 109 -13.15 5.09 -2.65
CA GLU A 109 -12.66 4.02 -3.52
C GLU A 109 -11.30 4.34 -4.14
N ILE A 110 -10.64 3.31 -4.68
CA ILE A 110 -9.46 3.43 -5.54
C ILE A 110 -9.41 2.24 -6.49
N THR A 111 -9.10 2.49 -7.76
CA THR A 111 -8.91 1.42 -8.77
C THR A 111 -7.51 1.48 -9.38
N ASP A 112 -7.05 0.37 -9.94
CA ASP A 112 -5.74 0.28 -10.59
C ASP A 112 -5.66 1.21 -11.82
N GLU A 113 -6.76 1.42 -12.54
CA GLU A 113 -6.86 2.40 -13.63
C GLU A 113 -6.73 3.83 -13.10
N GLY A 114 -7.35 4.11 -11.94
CA GLY A 114 -7.23 5.41 -11.27
C GLY A 114 -5.79 5.72 -10.88
N ILE A 115 -5.11 4.75 -10.26
CA ILE A 115 -3.68 4.83 -9.91
C ILE A 115 -2.83 5.09 -11.16
N SER A 116 -3.04 4.28 -12.21
CA SER A 116 -2.27 4.39 -13.46
C SER A 116 -2.47 5.75 -14.14
N ARG A 117 -3.71 6.24 -14.18
CA ARG A 117 -4.06 7.56 -14.72
C ARG A 117 -3.34 8.71 -14.01
N LYS A 118 -3.29 8.68 -12.68
CA LYS A 118 -2.56 9.70 -11.89
C LYS A 118 -1.08 9.70 -12.22
N ILE A 119 -0.46 8.51 -12.21
CA ILE A 119 0.96 8.33 -12.48
C ILE A 119 1.33 8.81 -13.88
N ASP A 120 0.50 8.52 -14.89
CA ASP A 120 0.71 9.03 -16.24
C ASP A 120 0.58 10.55 -16.32
N GLY A 121 -0.33 11.15 -15.54
CA GLY A 121 -0.43 12.59 -15.40
C GLY A 121 0.85 13.21 -14.83
N TRP A 122 1.40 12.63 -13.76
CA TRP A 122 2.65 13.07 -13.14
C TRP A 122 3.86 12.90 -14.07
N ARG A 123 3.90 11.79 -14.82
CA ARG A 123 4.93 11.50 -15.83
C ARG A 123 4.90 12.52 -16.96
N LYS A 124 3.73 12.83 -17.53
CA LYS A 124 3.56 13.82 -18.60
C LYS A 124 3.94 15.24 -18.16
N GLU A 125 3.63 15.58 -16.92
CA GLU A 125 4.02 16.88 -16.34
C GLU A 125 5.54 17.02 -16.18
N GLY A 126 6.25 15.89 -16.01
CA GLY A 126 7.69 15.84 -15.79
C GLY A 126 8.09 16.08 -14.33
N LEU A 127 7.30 15.54 -13.39
CA LEU A 127 7.58 15.67 -11.96
C LEU A 127 8.77 14.81 -11.52
N ALA A 128 9.55 15.32 -10.55
CA ALA A 128 10.72 14.64 -10.01
C ALA A 128 10.30 13.41 -9.21
N ILE A 129 10.86 12.25 -9.56
CA ILE A 129 10.55 11.01 -8.84
C ILE A 129 11.02 11.04 -7.37
N GLY A 130 12.07 11.82 -7.08
CA GLY A 130 12.61 11.99 -5.73
C GLY A 130 11.57 12.49 -4.72
N ASP A 131 10.66 13.37 -5.15
CA ASP A 131 9.62 13.92 -4.28
C ASP A 131 8.58 12.85 -3.91
N PHE A 132 8.25 11.97 -4.86
CA PHE A 132 7.38 10.81 -4.61
C PHE A 132 8.04 9.77 -3.70
N PHE A 133 9.35 9.57 -3.79
CA PHE A 133 10.07 8.69 -2.85
C PHE A 133 9.99 9.24 -1.42
N GLN A 134 10.15 10.55 -1.22
CA GLN A 134 10.00 11.18 0.10
C GLN A 134 8.58 11.00 0.63
N LEU A 135 7.57 11.27 -0.20
CA LEU A 135 6.16 11.09 0.17
C LEU A 135 5.84 9.63 0.52
N ALA A 136 6.28 8.67 -0.30
CA ALA A 136 6.06 7.24 -0.05
C ALA A 136 6.69 6.77 1.28
N LEU A 137 7.85 7.31 1.66
CA LEU A 137 8.48 7.02 2.96
C LEU A 137 7.71 7.62 4.14
N VAL A 138 7.13 8.81 3.96
CA VAL A 138 6.27 9.42 4.99
C VAL A 138 5.00 8.59 5.18
N PHE A 139 4.34 8.21 4.09
CA PHE A 139 3.14 7.38 4.15
C PHE A 139 3.41 5.98 4.71
N SER A 140 4.56 5.38 4.40
CA SER A 140 4.91 4.07 4.95
C SER A 140 5.24 4.12 6.45
N ARG A 141 5.81 5.23 6.94
CA ARG A 141 6.12 5.42 8.38
C ARG A 141 4.89 5.77 9.20
N LEU A 142 3.99 6.63 8.69
CA LEU A 142 2.74 6.99 9.36
C LEU A 142 1.90 5.74 9.72
N ILE A 143 2.01 4.68 8.91
CA ILE A 143 1.32 3.41 9.13
C ILE A 143 2.17 2.39 9.91
N GLY A 144 3.50 2.43 9.75
CA GLY A 144 4.43 1.64 10.57
C GLY A 144 4.36 1.99 12.07
N GLU A 145 4.09 3.25 12.41
CA GLU A 145 3.82 3.65 13.79
C GLU A 145 2.49 3.09 14.30
N SER A 146 1.43 2.98 13.48
CA SER A 146 0.19 2.28 13.88
C SER A 146 0.42 0.77 14.14
N SER A 147 1.39 0.16 13.45
CA SER A 147 1.77 -1.25 13.69
C SER A 147 2.67 -1.45 14.92
N SER A 148 3.34 -0.38 15.39
CA SER A 148 4.22 -0.42 16.57
C SER A 148 3.66 0.29 17.81
N THR A 149 2.48 0.93 17.73
CA THR A 149 1.82 1.68 18.82
C THR A 149 0.49 1.09 19.32
N LEU A 150 0.23 -0.20 19.08
CA LEU A 150 -0.62 -0.94 20.02
C LEU A 150 0.20 -1.28 21.28
N THR A 151 0.54 -0.26 22.07
CA THR A 151 1.15 -0.52 23.38
C THR A 151 0.12 -1.24 24.27
N PRO A 152 0.55 -2.14 25.18
CA PRO A 152 -0.35 -2.86 26.06
C PRO A 152 -1.33 -1.95 26.82
N GLU A 153 -0.91 -0.74 27.20
CA GLU A 153 -1.73 0.25 27.91
C GLU A 153 -2.89 0.80 27.05
N TYR A 154 -2.71 0.97 25.74
CA TYR A 154 -3.78 1.45 24.85
C TYR A 154 -4.80 0.33 24.55
N LEU A 155 -4.33 -0.92 24.43
CA LEU A 155 -5.19 -2.10 24.25
C LEU A 155 -6.05 -2.40 25.48
N GLU A 156 -5.48 -2.22 26.67
CA GLU A 156 -6.21 -2.42 27.93
C GLU A 156 -7.33 -1.37 28.09
N LYS A 157 -7.06 -0.11 27.72
CA LYS A 157 -8.07 0.94 27.74
C LYS A 157 -9.21 0.68 26.74
N ILE A 158 -8.90 0.23 25.52
CA ILE A 158 -9.92 -0.16 24.53
C ILE A 158 -10.75 -1.35 25.04
N SER A 159 -10.11 -2.36 25.62
CA SER A 159 -10.78 -3.54 26.21
C SER A 159 -11.72 -3.16 27.35
N SER A 160 -11.34 -2.18 28.18
CA SER A 160 -12.18 -1.69 29.28
C SER A 160 -13.46 -1.00 28.77
N GLN A 161 -13.39 -0.26 27.67
CA GLN A 161 -14.55 0.43 27.10
C GLN A 161 -15.50 -0.52 26.37
N ILE A 162 -14.96 -1.56 25.72
CA ILE A 162 -15.76 -2.61 25.08
C ILE A 162 -16.54 -3.41 26.13
N LYS A 163 -15.92 -3.72 27.28
CA LYS A 163 -16.59 -4.42 28.39
C LYS A 163 -17.76 -3.62 28.96
N ILE A 164 -17.61 -2.30 29.11
CA ILE A 164 -18.70 -1.40 29.52
C ILE A 164 -19.88 -1.47 28.54
N LEU A 165 -19.61 -1.48 27.24
CA LEU A 165 -20.64 -1.57 26.20
C LEU A 165 -21.36 -2.94 26.16
N GLN A 166 -20.68 -4.02 26.55
CA GLN A 166 -21.27 -5.37 26.59
C GLN A 166 -22.09 -5.65 27.85
N GLU A 167 -21.74 -5.00 28.97
CA GLU A 167 -22.50 -5.09 30.23
C GLU A 167 -23.70 -4.14 30.27
N THR A 168 -23.81 -3.23 29.30
CA THR A 168 -24.97 -2.35 29.16
C THR A 168 -26.12 -3.12 28.51
N PRO A 169 -27.26 -3.37 29.21
CA PRO A 169 -28.35 -4.16 28.64
C PRO A 169 -28.95 -3.43 27.43
N ILE A 170 -28.98 -4.10 26.28
CA ILE A 170 -29.69 -3.61 25.10
C ILE A 170 -31.19 -3.60 25.46
N PRO A 171 -31.86 -2.43 25.50
CA PRO A 171 -33.29 -2.38 25.74
C PRO A 171 -34.01 -3.12 24.61
N ARG A 172 -34.73 -4.20 24.94
CA ARG A 172 -35.57 -4.92 23.96
C ARG A 172 -36.74 -4.01 23.58
N SER A 173 -36.86 -3.69 22.30
CA SER A 173 -38.10 -3.13 21.76
C SER A 173 -39.14 -4.24 21.69
N GLU A 174 -40.09 -4.23 22.61
CA GLU A 174 -41.33 -5.00 22.48
C GLU A 174 -42.24 -4.26 21.49
N GLU A 175 -42.56 -4.91 20.38
CA GLU A 175 -43.85 -4.84 19.67
C GLU A 175 -43.99 -6.03 18.71
#